data_AF-A0A2A4JWE5-F1
#
_entry.id   AF-A0A2A4JWE5-F1
#
_cell.length_a   1.000
_cell.length_b   1.000
_cell.length_c   1.000
_cell.angle_alpha   90.00
_cell.angle_beta   90.00
_cell.angle_gamma   90.00
#
_symmetry.space_group_name_H-M   'P 1'
#
loop_
_entity.id
_entity.type
_entity.pdbx_description
1 polymer ?
#
loop_
_entity_poly.entity_id
_entity_poly.type
_entity_poly.pdbx_seq_one_letter_code
_entity_poly.pdbx_strand_id
1 'polypeptide(L)'
;MGRKSQSKQNSKKNAGKENNKFIQQKRKELAVLVDKVLRLTSIFQASNSVIKSWEHHLEIDALIKEILNLEGFQHKSGQNQRQLNIDKYLKWLSENEVQLDGIEISEFEGYELGLKSTKEFKEGSLILTVPTKVMMTEQNAKESELASFITVDPLLQNMPNITLALFLLLEKNNPESFWKPYIDILPEKYSTILYFSLEELAELKPSPVFESALKLYRSIARQYAYFYNKIHTLDLPVLKKLQDIFTFDSYRWAVSTVMTRQNNIQLAGNDVTAFIPLWDMCNHEHGKITTDFNKELNQGECFALRDFKAGEQIFIFYGARPNADLFLHNGFVYPKNQHDSLSLTLGVSSSDPLRETKIELLTKLGLAGVTHFSLYQGENPISAELLAFIRIFNMNKEELTKWSSQGLPGDLVSSDPSSAEAVGADVDRRAYTYLLTRCKLIAASYKDIVDNADDSLHRKNVKLLKKCEVQILEGAMKYLEETLRKLPAAEVKST
;
A
#
# COMPACT_ATOMS: atom_id res chain seq x y z
N MET A 1 -67.20 7.79 25.61
CA MET A 1 -66.00 7.16 25.01
C MET A 1 -64.95 8.25 24.79
N GLY A 2 -63.74 8.16 25.37
CA GLY A 2 -62.74 9.23 25.14
C GLY A 2 -61.45 9.26 25.98
N ARG A 3 -60.94 8.14 26.52
CA ARG A 3 -59.70 8.15 27.36
C ARG A 3 -58.58 7.19 26.95
N LYS A 4 -58.64 6.53 25.78
CA LYS A 4 -57.64 5.51 25.36
C LYS A 4 -56.66 5.94 24.26
N SER A 5 -56.72 7.15 23.67
CA SER A 5 -55.79 7.55 22.58
C SER A 5 -54.58 8.40 23.02
N GLN A 6 -54.61 9.08 24.18
CA GLN A 6 -53.48 9.93 24.62
C GLN A 6 -52.28 9.15 25.20
N SER A 7 -52.48 7.95 25.77
CA SER A 7 -51.37 7.20 26.38
C SER A 7 -50.43 6.56 25.35
N LYS A 8 -50.94 6.12 24.19
CA LYS A 8 -50.13 5.55 23.09
C LYS A 8 -49.32 6.61 22.33
N GLN A 9 -49.77 7.86 22.28
CA GLN A 9 -49.00 8.96 21.70
C GLN A 9 -47.87 9.44 22.63
N ASN A 10 -48.10 9.44 23.96
CA ASN A 10 -47.06 9.80 24.93
C ASN A 10 -45.98 8.72 25.07
N SER A 11 -46.30 7.43 24.96
CA SER A 11 -45.28 6.37 24.99
C SER A 11 -44.38 6.38 23.75
N LYS A 12 -44.93 6.62 22.54
CA LYS A 12 -44.13 6.80 21.31
C LYS A 12 -43.26 8.06 21.35
N LYS A 13 -43.75 9.18 21.92
CA LYS A 13 -42.96 10.41 22.11
C LYS A 13 -41.85 10.23 23.15
N ASN A 14 -42.06 9.46 24.22
CA ASN A 14 -41.03 9.19 25.23
C ASN A 14 -39.96 8.21 24.69
N ALA A 15 -40.36 7.15 23.97
CA ALA A 15 -39.42 6.25 23.31
C ALA A 15 -38.54 6.97 22.26
N GLY A 16 -39.13 7.89 21.49
CA GLY A 16 -38.37 8.73 20.54
C GLY A 16 -37.40 9.71 21.22
N LYS A 17 -37.76 10.25 22.40
CA LYS A 17 -36.87 11.11 23.20
C LYS A 17 -35.73 10.33 23.85
N GLU A 18 -35.98 9.11 24.33
CA GLU A 18 -34.95 8.24 24.89
C GLU A 18 -33.97 7.76 23.82
N ASN A 19 -34.47 7.38 22.65
CA ASN A 19 -33.62 7.00 21.51
C ASN A 19 -32.74 8.16 21.04
N ASN A 20 -33.29 9.38 20.96
CA ASN A 20 -32.50 10.57 20.62
C ASN A 20 -31.43 10.91 21.67
N LYS A 21 -31.73 10.74 22.97
CA LYS A 21 -30.73 10.92 24.03
C LYS A 21 -29.60 9.88 23.93
N PHE A 22 -29.94 8.62 23.67
CA PHE A 22 -28.97 7.54 23.49
C PHE A 22 -28.04 7.81 22.30
N ILE A 23 -28.58 8.20 21.14
CA ILE A 23 -27.80 8.57 19.95
C ILE A 23 -26.87 9.76 20.25
N GLN A 24 -27.35 10.79 20.96
CA GLN A 24 -26.52 11.93 21.34
C GLN A 24 -25.40 11.56 22.32
N GLN A 25 -25.67 10.67 23.27
CA GLN A 25 -24.67 10.17 24.21
C GLN A 25 -23.58 9.38 23.48
N LYS A 26 -23.98 8.45 22.61
CA LYS A 26 -23.08 7.66 21.76
C LYS A 26 -22.20 8.58 20.90
N ARG A 27 -22.77 9.60 20.26
CA ARG A 27 -22.01 10.58 19.46
C ARG A 27 -20.97 11.35 20.28
N LYS A 28 -21.32 11.74 21.52
CA LYS A 28 -20.37 12.42 22.43
C LYS A 28 -19.22 11.52 22.83
N GLU A 29 -19.52 10.27 23.18
CA GLU A 29 -18.51 9.27 23.53
C GLU A 29 -17.57 8.98 22.35
N LEU A 30 -18.14 8.80 21.17
CA LEU A 30 -17.39 8.59 19.93
C LEU A 30 -16.48 9.77 19.62
N ALA A 31 -16.97 11.02 19.77
CA ALA A 31 -16.15 12.22 19.58
C ALA A 31 -14.95 12.29 20.54
N VAL A 32 -15.11 11.84 21.81
CA VAL A 32 -14.01 11.79 22.78
C VAL A 32 -12.96 10.76 22.38
N LEU A 33 -13.37 9.57 21.95
CA LEU A 33 -12.44 8.52 21.51
C LEU A 33 -11.71 8.91 20.23
N VAL A 34 -12.43 9.47 19.25
CA VAL A 34 -11.88 9.98 18.00
C VAL A 34 -10.83 11.05 18.26
N ASP A 35 -11.10 12.00 19.17
CA ASP A 35 -10.15 13.04 19.51
C ASP A 35 -8.89 12.47 20.20
N LYS A 36 -9.03 11.44 21.06
CA LYS A 36 -7.87 10.71 21.60
C LYS A 36 -7.03 10.07 20.50
N VAL A 37 -7.65 9.40 19.52
CA VAL A 37 -6.95 8.82 18.36
C VAL A 37 -6.23 9.92 17.58
N LEU A 38 -6.89 11.05 17.30
CA LEU A 38 -6.28 12.15 16.56
C LEU A 38 -5.05 12.71 17.28
N ARG A 39 -5.12 12.93 18.59
CA ARG A 39 -3.98 13.40 19.39
C ARG A 39 -2.84 12.38 19.39
N LEU A 40 -3.13 11.11 19.67
CA LEU A 40 -2.15 10.03 19.74
C LEU A 40 -1.40 9.86 18.40
N THR A 41 -2.12 9.95 17.30
CA THR A 41 -1.57 9.76 15.94
C THR A 41 -0.90 11.01 15.35
N SER A 42 -1.13 12.20 15.93
CA SER A 42 -0.56 13.48 15.47
C SER A 42 0.66 13.94 16.27
N ILE A 43 0.69 13.67 17.58
CA ILE A 43 1.79 14.09 18.48
C ILE A 43 3.00 13.18 18.32
N PHE A 44 2.82 11.96 17.79
CA PHE A 44 3.91 11.02 17.64
C PHE A 44 4.96 11.50 16.65
N GLN A 45 5.99 12.15 17.19
CA GLN A 45 7.31 12.20 16.58
C GLN A 45 7.85 10.78 16.63
N ALA A 46 8.17 10.21 15.47
CA ALA A 46 8.74 8.88 15.39
C ALA A 46 9.98 8.82 16.29
N SER A 47 9.86 8.26 17.49
CA SER A 47 11.04 7.80 18.20
C SER A 47 11.62 6.69 17.34
N ASN A 48 12.92 6.72 17.04
CA ASN A 48 13.62 5.80 16.14
C ASN A 48 13.60 4.31 16.59
N SER A 49 12.73 3.93 17.52
CA SER A 49 12.57 2.56 18.01
C SER A 49 11.24 1.96 17.56
N VAL A 50 11.35 0.81 16.91
CA VAL A 50 10.23 -0.06 16.52
C VAL A 50 9.41 -0.49 17.75
N ILE A 51 10.05 -0.65 18.92
CA ILE A 51 9.37 -1.04 20.17
C ILE A 51 8.32 -0.01 20.58
N LYS A 52 8.70 1.28 20.61
CA LYS A 52 7.77 2.37 20.94
C LYS A 52 6.67 2.52 19.88
N SER A 53 7.01 2.29 18.61
CA SER A 53 6.00 2.28 17.54
C SER A 53 4.97 1.16 17.74
N TRP A 54 5.38 0.00 18.25
CA TRP A 54 4.49 -1.10 18.60
C TRP A 54 3.61 -0.79 19.81
N GLU A 55 4.19 -0.26 20.90
CA GLU A 55 3.44 0.16 22.10
C GLU A 55 2.33 1.16 21.73
N HIS A 56 2.66 2.18 20.94
CA HIS A 56 1.64 3.13 20.47
C HIS A 56 0.61 2.50 19.54
N HIS A 57 0.98 1.50 18.74
CA HIS A 57 0.01 0.79 17.91
C HIS A 57 -1.01 0.04 18.77
N LEU A 58 -0.59 -0.57 19.88
CA LEU A 58 -1.50 -1.23 20.82
C LEU A 58 -2.52 -0.24 21.41
N GLU A 59 -2.09 0.97 21.75
CA GLU A 59 -2.99 2.03 22.24
C GLU A 59 -3.99 2.48 21.16
N ILE A 60 -3.52 2.67 19.91
CA ILE A 60 -4.41 3.03 18.80
C ILE A 60 -5.42 1.90 18.55
N ASP A 61 -4.98 0.65 18.49
CA ASP A 61 -5.86 -0.51 18.26
C ASP A 61 -6.94 -0.64 19.35
N ALA A 62 -6.58 -0.45 20.63
CA ALA A 62 -7.55 -0.45 21.72
C ALA A 62 -8.64 0.62 21.54
N LEU A 63 -8.25 1.86 21.21
CA LEU A 63 -9.20 2.94 20.95
C LEU A 63 -10.08 2.66 19.72
N ILE A 64 -9.52 2.12 18.65
CA ILE A 64 -10.26 1.75 17.44
C ILE A 64 -11.27 0.63 17.73
N LYS A 65 -10.92 -0.36 18.55
CA LYS A 65 -11.85 -1.42 18.99
C LYS A 65 -13.03 -0.85 19.79
N GLU A 66 -12.79 0.09 20.69
CA GLU A 66 -13.86 0.79 21.42
C GLU A 66 -14.76 1.59 20.45
N ILE A 67 -14.16 2.29 19.49
CA ILE A 67 -14.88 3.02 18.42
C ILE A 67 -15.78 2.08 17.62
N LEU A 68 -15.24 0.95 17.13
CA LEU A 68 -15.99 -0.03 16.34
C LEU A 68 -17.17 -0.64 17.13
N ASN A 69 -16.95 -0.93 18.42
CA ASN A 69 -18.00 -1.42 19.31
C ASN A 69 -19.13 -0.41 19.46
N LEU A 70 -18.80 0.88 19.64
CA LEU A 70 -19.80 1.94 19.71
C LEU A 70 -20.52 2.07 18.38
N GLU A 71 -19.82 2.19 17.25
CA GLU A 71 -20.40 2.36 15.92
C GLU A 71 -21.42 1.27 15.58
N GLY A 72 -21.31 0.10 16.19
CA GLY A 72 -22.30 -0.98 16.11
C GLY A 72 -22.05 -1.87 14.92
N PHE A 73 -20.78 -2.22 14.71
CA PHE A 73 -20.31 -3.10 13.65
C PHE A 73 -21.12 -4.41 13.63
N GLN A 74 -22.00 -4.55 12.63
CA GLN A 74 -22.71 -5.79 12.36
C GLN A 74 -22.15 -6.40 11.09
N HIS A 75 -21.42 -7.50 11.25
CA HIS A 75 -20.98 -8.31 10.13
C HIS A 75 -22.19 -8.95 9.45
N LYS A 76 -22.60 -8.42 8.30
CA LYS A 76 -23.45 -9.16 7.36
C LYS A 76 -22.59 -9.59 6.18
N SER A 77 -21.71 -10.56 6.42
CA SER A 77 -20.94 -11.19 5.34
C SER A 77 -21.80 -12.25 4.67
N GLY A 78 -22.13 -12.06 3.40
CA GLY A 78 -22.63 -13.12 2.55
C GLY A 78 -21.71 -13.26 1.36
N GLN A 79 -20.78 -14.23 1.36
CA GLN A 79 -19.90 -14.52 0.21
C GLN A 79 -20.68 -14.64 -1.11
N ASN A 80 -21.96 -15.04 -1.05
CA ASN A 80 -22.85 -15.11 -2.21
C ASN A 80 -23.28 -13.75 -2.80
N GLN A 81 -23.11 -12.63 -2.11
CA GLN A 81 -23.69 -11.37 -2.56
C GLN A 81 -23.02 -10.82 -3.83
N ARG A 82 -21.69 -10.97 -3.97
CA ARG A 82 -20.94 -10.53 -5.17
C ARG A 82 -21.37 -11.34 -6.39
N GLN A 83 -21.41 -12.67 -6.25
CA GLN A 83 -21.82 -13.58 -7.32
C GLN A 83 -23.23 -13.26 -7.83
N LEU A 84 -24.15 -12.91 -6.93
CA LEU A 84 -25.52 -12.50 -7.27
C LEU A 84 -25.61 -11.16 -8.04
N ASN A 85 -24.55 -10.33 -8.05
CA ASN A 85 -24.53 -9.04 -8.73
C ASN A 85 -23.74 -9.06 -10.05
N ILE A 86 -23.06 -10.16 -10.41
CA ILE A 86 -22.27 -10.26 -11.64
C ILE A 86 -23.13 -10.00 -12.89
N ASP A 87 -24.33 -10.59 -12.98
CA ASP A 87 -25.19 -10.39 -14.15
C ASP A 87 -25.62 -8.92 -14.31
N LYS A 88 -25.93 -8.25 -13.21
CA LYS A 88 -26.27 -6.82 -13.21
C LYS A 88 -25.07 -5.97 -13.63
N TYR A 89 -23.88 -6.36 -13.19
CA TYR A 89 -22.64 -5.69 -13.54
C TYR A 89 -22.28 -5.85 -15.02
N LEU A 90 -22.33 -7.08 -15.56
CA LEU A 90 -22.10 -7.36 -16.98
C LEU A 90 -23.11 -6.64 -17.88
N LYS A 91 -24.38 -6.57 -17.45
CA LYS A 91 -25.41 -5.79 -18.13
C LYS A 91 -25.06 -4.29 -18.16
N TRP A 92 -24.68 -3.71 -17.02
CA TRP A 92 -24.27 -2.30 -16.94
C TRP A 92 -23.04 -1.99 -17.79
N LEU A 93 -22.05 -2.89 -17.83
CA LEU A 93 -20.87 -2.77 -18.71
C LEU A 93 -21.31 -2.74 -20.19
N SER A 94 -22.18 -3.66 -20.60
CA SER A 94 -22.68 -3.74 -21.97
C SER A 94 -23.50 -2.50 -22.38
N GLU A 95 -24.34 -1.99 -21.48
CA GLU A 95 -25.13 -0.76 -21.67
C GLU A 95 -24.25 0.51 -21.78
N ASN A 96 -22.99 0.44 -21.34
CA ASN A 96 -22.02 1.51 -21.43
C ASN A 96 -20.86 1.18 -22.38
N GLU A 97 -21.12 0.33 -23.38
CA GLU A 97 -20.23 0.10 -24.53
C GLU A 97 -18.86 -0.50 -24.15
N VAL A 98 -18.77 -1.20 -23.02
CA VAL A 98 -17.57 -1.96 -22.64
C VAL A 98 -17.54 -3.28 -23.42
N GLN A 99 -16.42 -3.57 -24.09
CA GLN A 99 -16.28 -4.80 -24.87
C GLN A 99 -16.04 -6.02 -23.97
N LEU A 100 -16.93 -7.01 -24.07
CA LEU A 100 -16.88 -8.27 -23.32
C LEU A 100 -16.52 -9.49 -24.21
N ASP A 101 -16.29 -9.29 -25.50
CA ASP A 101 -16.03 -10.40 -26.43
C ASP A 101 -14.73 -11.14 -26.09
N GLY A 102 -14.83 -12.45 -25.89
CA GLY A 102 -13.68 -13.29 -25.58
C GLY A 102 -13.29 -13.35 -24.10
N ILE A 103 -14.07 -12.73 -23.19
CA ILE A 103 -13.77 -12.71 -21.75
C ILE A 103 -15.01 -13.00 -20.90
N GLU A 104 -14.80 -13.60 -19.73
CA GLU A 104 -15.83 -13.77 -18.71
C GLU A 104 -15.26 -13.64 -17.30
N ILE A 105 -16.09 -13.26 -16.33
CA ILE A 105 -15.69 -13.21 -14.91
C ILE A 105 -15.81 -14.63 -14.33
N SER A 106 -14.77 -15.11 -13.65
CA SER A 106 -14.75 -16.44 -13.03
C SER A 106 -14.02 -16.42 -11.70
N GLU A 107 -14.31 -17.40 -10.84
CA GLU A 107 -13.51 -17.65 -9.64
C GLU A 107 -12.28 -18.49 -9.97
N PHE A 108 -11.15 -18.15 -9.36
CA PHE A 108 -9.88 -18.84 -9.48
C PHE A 108 -9.31 -19.17 -8.10
N GLU A 109 -8.81 -20.39 -7.96
CA GLU A 109 -8.14 -20.83 -6.74
C GLU A 109 -6.94 -19.90 -6.42
N GLY A 110 -6.96 -19.32 -5.22
CA GLY A 110 -5.91 -18.40 -4.74
C GLY A 110 -6.11 -16.91 -5.07
N TYR A 111 -7.10 -16.54 -5.89
CA TYR A 111 -7.28 -15.14 -6.35
C TYR A 111 -8.70 -14.56 -6.14
N GLU A 112 -9.67 -15.36 -5.71
CA GLU A 112 -11.11 -15.03 -5.77
C GLU A 112 -11.58 -14.82 -7.23
N LEU A 113 -12.14 -13.65 -7.57
CA LEU A 113 -12.60 -13.36 -8.93
C LEU A 113 -11.43 -12.91 -9.82
N GLY A 114 -11.49 -13.31 -11.09
CA GLY A 114 -10.59 -12.87 -12.15
C GLY A 114 -11.28 -12.88 -13.51
N LEU A 115 -10.57 -12.44 -14.54
CA LEU A 115 -11.02 -12.58 -15.93
C LEU A 115 -10.52 -13.91 -16.52
N LYS A 116 -11.41 -14.65 -17.17
CA LYS A 116 -11.12 -15.87 -17.92
C LYS A 116 -11.27 -15.59 -19.40
N SER A 117 -10.32 -16.06 -20.20
CA SER A 117 -10.43 -16.02 -21.64
C SER A 117 -11.42 -17.06 -22.15
N THR A 118 -12.31 -16.71 -23.07
CA THR A 118 -13.22 -17.66 -23.76
C THR A 118 -12.76 -17.99 -25.18
N LYS A 119 -11.70 -17.34 -25.66
CA LYS A 119 -11.04 -17.60 -26.94
C LYS A 119 -9.52 -17.52 -26.79
N GLU A 120 -8.78 -17.65 -27.89
CA GLU A 120 -7.32 -17.42 -27.88
C GLU A 120 -7.02 -15.93 -28.07
N PHE A 121 -6.07 -15.40 -27.29
CA PHE A 121 -5.45 -14.09 -27.49
C PHE A 121 -3.95 -14.28 -27.74
N LYS A 122 -3.42 -13.61 -28.76
CA LYS A 122 -1.97 -13.56 -29.03
C LYS A 122 -1.33 -12.42 -28.26
N GLU A 123 -0.06 -12.56 -27.88
CA GLU A 123 0.71 -11.47 -27.27
C GLU A 123 0.57 -10.18 -28.09
N GLY A 124 0.27 -9.07 -27.41
CA GLY A 124 0.08 -7.76 -28.02
C GLY A 124 -1.29 -7.54 -28.69
N SER A 125 -2.16 -8.56 -28.76
CA SER A 125 -3.54 -8.37 -29.25
C SER A 125 -4.40 -7.66 -28.20
N LEU A 126 -5.38 -6.88 -28.67
CA LEU A 126 -6.33 -6.18 -27.80
C LEU A 126 -7.25 -7.20 -27.11
N ILE A 127 -7.31 -7.16 -25.78
CA ILE A 127 -8.17 -8.01 -24.95
C ILE A 127 -9.47 -7.29 -24.61
N LEU A 128 -9.37 -6.09 -24.03
CA LEU A 128 -10.52 -5.33 -23.57
C LEU A 128 -10.31 -3.82 -23.71
N THR A 129 -11.42 -3.11 -23.86
CA THR A 129 -11.49 -1.65 -23.87
C THR A 129 -12.48 -1.18 -22.82
N VAL A 130 -12.18 -0.07 -22.16
CA VAL A 130 -13.02 0.50 -21.10
C VAL A 130 -13.21 2.00 -21.37
N PRO A 131 -14.41 2.44 -21.79
CA PRO A 131 -14.70 3.86 -21.98
C PRO A 131 -14.52 4.66 -20.68
N THR A 132 -14.02 5.89 -20.78
CA THR A 132 -13.86 6.77 -19.60
C THR A 132 -15.15 6.98 -18.81
N LYS A 133 -16.30 6.95 -19.48
CA LYS A 133 -17.63 7.10 -18.86
C LYS A 133 -17.88 6.14 -17.69
N VAL A 134 -17.39 4.90 -17.78
CA VAL A 134 -17.61 3.91 -16.72
C VAL A 134 -16.56 3.99 -15.61
N MET A 135 -15.43 4.65 -15.85
CA MET A 135 -14.39 4.84 -14.84
C MET A 135 -14.93 5.71 -13.69
N MET A 136 -14.45 5.45 -12.48
CA MET A 136 -14.80 6.26 -11.31
C MET A 136 -13.54 6.98 -10.84
N THR A 137 -13.54 8.31 -10.94
CA THR A 137 -12.33 9.14 -10.76
C THR A 137 -12.48 10.16 -9.64
N GLU A 138 -11.37 10.69 -9.13
CA GLU A 138 -11.40 11.85 -8.24
C GLU A 138 -11.93 13.11 -8.93
N GLN A 139 -11.90 13.19 -10.27
CA GLN A 139 -12.52 14.29 -11.00
C GLN A 139 -14.05 14.23 -10.89
N ASN A 140 -14.65 13.03 -10.97
CA ASN A 140 -16.08 12.86 -10.70
C ASN A 140 -16.44 13.29 -9.27
N ALA A 141 -15.55 13.08 -8.30
CA ALA A 141 -15.74 13.57 -6.94
C ALA A 141 -15.83 15.11 -6.88
N LYS A 142 -15.01 15.82 -7.65
CA LYS A 142 -15.03 17.30 -7.77
C LYS A 142 -16.25 17.84 -8.52
N GLU A 143 -16.93 17.00 -9.28
CA GLU A 143 -18.18 17.32 -10.00
C GLU A 143 -19.43 16.88 -9.23
N SER A 144 -19.25 16.18 -8.10
CA SER A 144 -20.33 15.68 -7.25
C SER A 144 -20.68 16.63 -6.10
N GLU A 145 -21.63 16.24 -5.24
CA GLU A 145 -21.93 16.97 -4.01
C GLU A 145 -20.73 17.11 -3.04
N LEU A 146 -19.72 16.23 -3.18
CA LEU A 146 -18.49 16.27 -2.39
C LEU A 146 -17.61 17.49 -2.73
N ALA A 147 -17.81 18.14 -3.88
CA ALA A 147 -17.04 19.31 -4.33
C ALA A 147 -16.98 20.44 -3.30
N SER A 148 -18.10 20.68 -2.61
CA SER A 148 -18.20 21.71 -1.56
C SER A 148 -17.25 21.43 -0.38
N PHE A 149 -17.05 20.16 -0.03
CA PHE A 149 -16.13 19.77 1.03
C PHE A 149 -14.67 19.77 0.53
N ILE A 150 -14.42 19.27 -0.68
CA ILE A 150 -13.09 19.32 -1.32
C ILE A 150 -12.56 20.75 -1.39
N THR A 151 -13.43 21.72 -1.71
CA THR A 151 -13.03 23.13 -1.83
C THR A 151 -12.53 23.73 -0.51
N VAL A 152 -12.97 23.23 0.65
CA VAL A 152 -12.62 23.80 1.96
C VAL A 152 -11.63 22.94 2.76
N ASP A 153 -11.35 21.71 2.32
CA ASP A 153 -10.49 20.77 3.03
C ASP A 153 -9.12 20.57 2.32
N PRO A 154 -8.00 21.00 2.93
CA PRO A 154 -6.69 20.89 2.30
C PRO A 154 -6.23 19.45 2.01
N LEU A 155 -6.66 18.45 2.80
CA LEU A 155 -6.27 17.06 2.52
C LEU A 155 -6.95 16.57 1.25
N LEU A 156 -8.24 16.84 1.07
CA LEU A 156 -8.97 16.44 -0.13
C LEU A 156 -8.48 17.14 -1.41
N GLN A 157 -7.97 18.37 -1.28
CA GLN A 157 -7.36 19.09 -2.42
C GLN A 157 -6.05 18.44 -2.89
N ASN A 158 -5.28 17.86 -1.96
CA ASN A 158 -3.92 17.41 -2.23
C ASN A 158 -3.77 15.87 -2.21
N MET A 159 -4.81 15.13 -1.85
CA MET A 159 -4.79 13.66 -1.77
C MET A 159 -5.92 13.04 -2.60
N PRO A 160 -5.74 12.87 -3.93
CA PRO A 160 -6.71 12.27 -4.85
C PRO A 160 -7.25 10.92 -4.38
N ASN A 161 -6.39 10.07 -3.84
CA ASN A 161 -6.75 8.75 -3.31
C ASN A 161 -7.74 8.82 -2.14
N ILE A 162 -7.60 9.80 -1.24
CA ILE A 162 -8.52 10.00 -0.12
C ILE A 162 -9.84 10.61 -0.60
N THR A 163 -9.77 11.54 -1.56
CA THR A 163 -10.96 12.09 -2.23
C THR A 163 -11.77 10.99 -2.92
N LEU A 164 -11.11 10.09 -3.64
CA LEU A 164 -11.74 8.93 -4.26
C LEU A 164 -12.35 7.97 -3.23
N ALA A 165 -11.70 7.78 -2.08
CA ALA A 165 -12.24 6.94 -1.00
C ALA A 165 -13.55 7.51 -0.40
N LEU A 166 -13.62 8.82 -0.14
CA LEU A 166 -14.85 9.44 0.36
C LEU A 166 -15.96 9.46 -0.70
N PHE A 167 -15.59 9.68 -1.97
CA PHE A 167 -16.53 9.60 -3.08
C PHE A 167 -17.11 8.18 -3.24
N LEU A 168 -16.26 7.15 -3.14
CA LEU A 168 -16.67 5.74 -3.12
C LEU A 168 -17.68 5.45 -2.01
N LEU A 169 -17.49 6.00 -0.81
CA LEU A 169 -18.44 5.81 0.29
C LEU A 169 -19.81 6.43 0.01
N LEU A 170 -19.84 7.63 -0.56
CA LEU A 170 -21.09 8.30 -0.93
C LEU A 170 -21.84 7.49 -2.00
N GLU A 171 -21.15 7.09 -3.07
CA GLU A 171 -21.74 6.32 -4.16
C GLU A 171 -22.20 4.93 -3.69
N LYS A 172 -21.44 4.27 -2.81
CA LYS A 172 -21.84 2.97 -2.23
C LYS A 172 -23.17 3.04 -1.50
N ASN A 173 -23.45 4.16 -0.83
CA ASN A 173 -24.65 4.37 -0.04
C ASN A 173 -25.75 5.13 -0.81
N ASN A 174 -25.55 5.38 -2.11
CA ASN A 174 -26.55 5.95 -3.00
C ASN A 174 -27.20 4.81 -3.83
N PRO A 175 -28.48 4.45 -3.59
CA PRO A 175 -29.15 3.41 -4.37
C PRO A 175 -29.25 3.70 -5.87
N GLU A 176 -29.25 4.99 -6.24
CA GLU A 176 -29.34 5.48 -7.62
C GLU A 176 -27.96 5.80 -8.22
N SER A 177 -26.87 5.33 -7.58
CA SER A 177 -25.52 5.55 -8.09
C SER A 177 -25.36 4.93 -9.48
N PHE A 178 -24.81 5.70 -10.41
CA PHE A 178 -24.43 5.20 -11.73
C PHE A 178 -23.43 4.03 -11.62
N TRP A 179 -22.52 4.07 -10.64
CA TRP A 179 -21.52 3.03 -10.40
C TRP A 179 -22.00 1.92 -9.46
N LYS A 180 -23.28 1.90 -9.07
CA LYS A 180 -23.81 0.89 -8.13
C LYS A 180 -23.51 -0.56 -8.57
N PRO A 181 -23.67 -0.94 -9.86
CA PRO A 181 -23.35 -2.30 -10.30
C PRO A 181 -21.87 -2.66 -10.14
N TYR A 182 -20.96 -1.70 -10.36
CA TYR A 182 -19.52 -1.89 -10.13
C TYR A 182 -19.22 -2.01 -8.62
N ILE A 183 -19.77 -1.11 -7.80
CA ILE A 183 -19.54 -1.11 -6.35
C ILE A 183 -20.05 -2.41 -5.70
N ASP A 184 -21.14 -2.97 -6.20
CA ASP A 184 -21.77 -4.18 -5.66
C ASP A 184 -21.04 -5.49 -5.99
N ILE A 185 -20.02 -5.45 -6.87
CA ILE A 185 -19.13 -6.58 -7.13
C ILE A 185 -17.75 -6.43 -6.47
N LEU A 186 -17.46 -5.30 -5.83
CA LEU A 186 -16.21 -5.11 -5.10
C LEU A 186 -16.12 -6.09 -3.91
N PRO A 187 -14.90 -6.48 -3.49
CA PRO A 187 -14.71 -7.28 -2.29
C PRO A 187 -15.33 -6.61 -1.05
N GLU A 188 -16.01 -7.37 -0.20
CA GLU A 188 -16.53 -6.87 1.08
C GLU A 188 -15.40 -6.62 2.10
N LYS A 189 -14.28 -7.32 1.91
CA LYS A 189 -13.07 -7.27 2.74
C LYS A 189 -11.84 -7.45 1.89
N TYR A 190 -10.70 -7.03 2.44
CA TYR A 190 -9.39 -7.19 1.84
C TYR A 190 -8.45 -7.90 2.81
N SER A 191 -7.31 -8.34 2.28
CA SER A 191 -6.21 -8.96 3.02
C SER A 191 -5.06 -7.98 3.33
N THR A 192 -5.34 -6.67 3.32
CA THR A 192 -4.36 -5.63 3.66
C THR A 192 -4.12 -5.61 5.18
N ILE A 193 -3.03 -4.97 5.61
CA ILE A 193 -2.63 -4.91 7.03
C ILE A 193 -3.68 -4.28 7.98
N LEU A 194 -4.71 -3.63 7.45
CA LEU A 194 -5.80 -3.03 8.22
C LEU A 194 -6.80 -4.06 8.76
N TYR A 195 -6.74 -5.29 8.25
CA TYR A 195 -7.60 -6.40 8.64
C TYR A 195 -6.87 -7.43 9.51
N PHE A 196 -5.59 -7.19 9.81
CA PHE A 196 -4.79 -8.10 10.62
C PHE A 196 -5.19 -8.03 12.09
N SER A 197 -5.14 -9.16 12.78
CA SER A 197 -5.14 -9.19 14.23
C SER A 197 -3.79 -8.67 14.79
N LEU A 198 -3.74 -8.32 16.08
CA LEU A 198 -2.48 -7.93 16.72
C LEU A 198 -1.44 -9.06 16.67
N GLU A 199 -1.89 -10.31 16.76
CA GLU A 199 -1.04 -11.50 16.68
C GLU A 199 -0.50 -11.70 15.26
N GLU A 200 -1.35 -11.56 14.23
CA GLU A 200 -0.93 -11.58 12.82
C GLU A 200 0.07 -10.48 12.50
N LEU A 201 -0.14 -9.27 13.03
CA LEU A 201 0.75 -8.15 12.81
C LEU A 201 2.09 -8.32 13.53
N ALA A 202 2.09 -8.85 14.76
CA ALA A 202 3.30 -9.15 15.52
C ALA A 202 4.18 -10.21 14.84
N GLU A 203 3.55 -11.16 14.14
CA GLU A 203 4.23 -12.20 13.35
C GLU A 203 5.00 -11.65 12.14
N LEU A 204 4.85 -10.38 11.76
CA LEU A 204 5.73 -9.78 10.75
C LEU A 204 7.18 -9.70 11.21
N LYS A 205 7.46 -9.57 12.52
CA LYS A 205 8.84 -9.50 13.04
C LYS A 205 9.63 -10.75 12.62
N PRO A 206 10.87 -10.61 12.12
CA PRO A 206 11.71 -9.42 12.11
C PRO A 206 11.64 -8.57 10.82
N SER A 207 10.66 -8.79 9.93
CA SER A 207 10.57 -8.09 8.64
C SER A 207 10.55 -6.57 8.81
N PRO A 208 11.27 -5.80 7.95
CA PRO A 208 11.19 -4.35 7.93
C PRO A 208 9.78 -3.85 7.57
N VAL A 209 8.95 -4.68 6.93
CA VAL A 209 7.54 -4.36 6.61
C VAL A 209 6.72 -4.13 7.87
N PHE A 210 7.11 -4.70 9.02
CA PHE A 210 6.44 -4.46 10.30
C PHE A 210 6.35 -2.97 10.61
N GLU A 211 7.45 -2.22 10.52
CA GLU A 211 7.45 -0.78 10.82
C GLU A 211 6.57 0.00 9.83
N SER A 212 6.64 -0.34 8.54
CA SER A 212 5.82 0.26 7.49
C SER A 212 4.33 0.00 7.71
N ALA A 213 3.96 -1.21 8.15
CA ALA A 213 2.58 -1.57 8.49
C ALA A 213 2.04 -0.73 9.66
N LEU A 214 2.85 -0.53 10.72
CA LEU A 214 2.47 0.34 11.83
C LEU A 214 2.28 1.81 11.39
N LYS A 215 3.17 2.31 10.53
CA LYS A 215 3.07 3.68 9.96
C LYS A 215 1.80 3.84 9.12
N LEU A 216 1.49 2.85 8.27
CA LEU A 216 0.30 2.85 7.43
C LEU A 216 -0.99 2.84 8.27
N TYR A 217 -1.10 1.93 9.24
CA TYR A 217 -2.25 1.86 10.14
C TYR A 217 -2.45 3.17 10.91
N ARG A 218 -1.36 3.72 11.48
CA ARG A 218 -1.40 5.02 12.18
C ARG A 218 -1.88 6.15 11.27
N SER A 219 -1.41 6.19 10.02
CA SER A 219 -1.82 7.22 9.06
C SER A 219 -3.32 7.15 8.76
N ILE A 220 -3.86 5.94 8.58
CA ILE A 220 -5.28 5.72 8.27
C ILE A 220 -6.15 6.01 9.49
N ALA A 221 -5.74 5.59 10.68
CA ALA A 221 -6.43 5.95 11.93
C ALA A 221 -6.47 7.47 12.15
N ARG A 222 -5.38 8.17 11.83
CA ARG A 222 -5.33 9.64 11.88
C ARG A 222 -6.28 10.29 10.88
N GLN A 223 -6.29 9.81 9.64
CA GLN A 223 -7.17 10.34 8.59
C GLN A 223 -8.64 10.11 8.95
N TYR A 224 -8.99 8.92 9.43
CA TYR A 224 -10.33 8.64 9.96
C TYR A 224 -10.74 9.66 11.02
N ALA A 225 -9.89 9.84 12.04
CA ALA A 225 -10.20 10.73 13.15
C ALA A 225 -10.31 12.20 12.71
N TYR A 226 -9.44 12.62 11.78
CA TYR A 226 -9.49 13.94 11.15
C TYR A 226 -10.82 14.17 10.42
N PHE A 227 -11.20 13.26 9.51
CA PHE A 227 -12.42 13.42 8.72
C PHE A 227 -13.67 13.27 9.56
N TYR A 228 -13.69 12.36 10.54
CA TYR A 228 -14.79 12.24 11.49
C TYR A 228 -15.06 13.59 12.17
N ASN A 229 -14.01 14.26 12.67
CA ASN A 229 -14.14 15.58 13.28
C ASN A 229 -14.67 16.62 12.27
N LYS A 230 -14.15 16.67 11.05
CA LYS A 230 -14.62 17.61 10.01
C LYS A 230 -16.09 17.40 9.66
N ILE A 231 -16.49 16.14 9.43
CA ILE A 231 -17.87 15.71 9.13
C ILE A 231 -18.86 16.15 10.21
N HIS A 232 -18.45 16.15 11.48
CA HIS A 232 -19.32 16.48 12.61
C HIS A 232 -19.27 17.95 13.06
N THR A 233 -18.34 18.76 12.53
CA THR A 233 -18.14 20.16 12.95
C THR A 233 -18.45 21.19 11.88
N LEU A 234 -18.29 20.85 10.61
CA LEU A 234 -18.62 21.73 9.48
C LEU A 234 -20.09 21.57 9.08
N ASP A 235 -20.74 22.68 8.70
CA ASP A 235 -22.13 22.67 8.21
C ASP A 235 -22.15 22.72 6.67
N LEU A 236 -21.94 21.57 6.05
CA LEU A 236 -22.10 21.38 4.61
C LEU A 236 -23.16 20.28 4.35
N PRO A 237 -24.01 20.41 3.30
CA PRO A 237 -25.06 19.43 3.02
C PRO A 237 -24.55 17.99 2.86
N VAL A 238 -23.45 17.79 2.12
CA VAL A 238 -22.86 16.45 1.89
C VAL A 238 -22.39 15.79 3.18
N LEU A 239 -21.92 16.57 4.16
CA LEU A 239 -21.43 16.04 5.43
C LEU A 239 -22.55 15.43 6.27
N LYS A 240 -23.79 15.91 6.12
CA LYS A 240 -24.96 15.32 6.80
C LYS A 240 -25.21 13.89 6.35
N LYS A 241 -24.97 13.58 5.06
CA LYS A 241 -25.02 12.20 4.55
C LYS A 241 -23.86 11.37 5.10
N LEU A 242 -22.66 11.94 5.11
CA LEU A 242 -21.47 11.26 5.64
C LEU A 242 -21.58 10.94 7.14
N GLN A 243 -22.25 11.76 7.95
CA GLN A 243 -22.47 11.50 9.38
C GLN A 243 -23.13 10.15 9.67
N ASP A 244 -23.98 9.66 8.76
CA ASP A 244 -24.71 8.40 8.95
C ASP A 244 -23.95 7.18 8.43
N ILE A 245 -22.97 7.37 7.54
CA ILE A 245 -22.27 6.27 6.84
C ILE A 245 -20.77 6.20 7.15
N PHE A 246 -20.16 7.27 7.67
CA PHE A 246 -18.72 7.36 7.92
C PHE A 246 -18.35 6.76 9.29
N THR A 247 -18.08 5.46 9.26
CA THR A 247 -17.51 4.70 10.39
C THR A 247 -16.06 4.32 10.13
N PHE A 248 -15.30 3.90 11.16
CA PHE A 248 -13.93 3.43 10.95
C PHE A 248 -13.89 2.25 9.97
N ASP A 249 -14.85 1.31 10.09
CA ASP A 249 -14.92 0.15 9.22
C ASP A 249 -15.22 0.52 7.75
N SER A 250 -16.17 1.42 7.53
CA SER A 250 -16.49 1.91 6.18
C SER A 250 -15.29 2.63 5.55
N TYR A 251 -14.59 3.46 6.33
CA TYR A 251 -13.42 4.18 5.87
C TYR A 251 -12.26 3.23 5.57
N ARG A 252 -12.02 2.25 6.46
CA ARG A 252 -11.05 1.16 6.24
C ARG A 252 -11.32 0.41 4.94
N TRP A 253 -12.58 0.06 4.67
CA TRP A 253 -12.98 -0.60 3.43
C TRP A 253 -12.72 0.28 2.21
N ALA A 254 -13.10 1.55 2.27
CA ALA A 254 -12.93 2.48 1.15
C ALA A 254 -11.46 2.73 0.81
N VAL A 255 -10.60 2.99 1.81
CA VAL A 255 -9.16 3.18 1.58
C VAL A 255 -8.48 1.90 1.12
N SER A 256 -8.92 0.73 1.60
CA SER A 256 -8.40 -0.56 1.10
C SER A 256 -8.79 -0.80 -0.35
N THR A 257 -10.03 -0.46 -0.73
CA THR A 257 -10.49 -0.52 -2.13
C THR A 257 -9.64 0.37 -3.02
N VAL A 258 -9.45 1.64 -2.63
CA VAL A 258 -8.58 2.57 -3.37
C VAL A 258 -7.15 2.04 -3.46
N MET A 259 -6.54 1.66 -2.35
CA MET A 259 -5.14 1.24 -2.31
C MET A 259 -4.86 0.00 -3.17
N THR A 260 -5.83 -0.93 -3.24
CA THR A 260 -5.68 -2.20 -3.96
C THR A 260 -6.04 -2.11 -5.46
N ARG A 261 -6.83 -1.11 -5.89
CA ARG A 261 -7.40 -1.04 -7.26
C ARG A 261 -7.24 0.29 -7.98
N GLN A 262 -6.74 1.34 -7.33
CA GLN A 262 -6.55 2.64 -8.00
C GLN A 262 -5.46 2.60 -9.07
N ASN A 263 -5.66 3.37 -10.13
CA ASN A 263 -4.69 3.57 -11.19
C ASN A 263 -4.58 5.06 -11.52
N ASN A 264 -3.39 5.51 -11.90
CA ASN A 264 -3.23 6.86 -12.43
C ASN A 264 -3.27 6.79 -13.96
N ILE A 265 -4.22 7.49 -14.55
CA ILE A 265 -4.43 7.56 -16.00
C ILE A 265 -4.36 9.01 -16.47
N GLN A 266 -3.94 9.23 -17.73
CA GLN A 266 -3.94 10.55 -18.32
C GLN A 266 -5.28 10.86 -18.98
N LEU A 267 -6.12 11.65 -18.31
CA LEU A 267 -7.40 12.14 -18.86
C LEU A 267 -7.31 13.62 -19.19
N ALA A 268 -7.59 13.96 -20.46
CA ALA A 268 -7.57 15.34 -20.96
C ALA A 268 -6.27 16.13 -20.60
N GLY A 269 -5.13 15.44 -20.55
CA GLY A 269 -3.82 16.03 -20.23
C GLY A 269 -3.51 16.16 -18.74
N ASN A 270 -4.37 15.68 -17.84
CA ASN A 270 -4.13 15.63 -16.41
C ASN A 270 -3.95 14.19 -15.93
N ASP A 271 -3.07 13.97 -14.96
CA ASP A 271 -2.99 12.70 -14.24
C ASP A 271 -4.17 12.60 -13.27
N VAL A 272 -4.95 11.53 -13.42
CA VAL A 272 -6.20 11.29 -12.69
C VAL A 272 -6.16 9.91 -12.04
N THR A 273 -6.51 9.83 -10.75
CA THR A 273 -6.65 8.60 -9.98
C THR A 273 -8.04 7.96 -10.19
N ALA A 274 -8.07 6.82 -10.86
CA ALA A 274 -9.29 6.15 -11.27
C ALA A 274 -9.41 4.71 -10.76
N PHE A 275 -10.64 4.29 -10.52
CA PHE A 275 -11.05 2.91 -10.68
C PHE A 275 -11.43 2.65 -12.14
N ILE A 276 -10.98 1.52 -12.67
CA ILE A 276 -11.24 1.11 -14.06
C ILE A 276 -12.04 -0.20 -14.01
N PRO A 277 -13.39 -0.14 -14.02
CA PRO A 277 -14.22 -1.33 -13.97
C PRO A 277 -13.85 -2.33 -15.08
N LEU A 278 -14.04 -3.61 -14.80
CA LEU A 278 -13.71 -4.78 -15.61
C LEU A 278 -12.21 -5.04 -15.70
N TRP A 279 -11.44 -4.03 -16.11
CA TRP A 279 -9.98 -4.15 -16.20
C TRP A 279 -9.34 -4.48 -14.83
N ASP A 280 -9.83 -3.86 -13.75
CA ASP A 280 -9.30 -4.08 -12.41
C ASP A 280 -9.61 -5.47 -11.83
N MET A 281 -10.38 -6.31 -12.55
CA MET A 281 -10.60 -7.72 -12.22
C MET A 281 -9.45 -8.61 -12.68
N CYS A 282 -8.56 -8.12 -13.56
CA CYS A 282 -7.37 -8.87 -13.95
C CYS A 282 -6.42 -9.00 -12.75
N ASN A 283 -5.99 -10.23 -12.45
CA ASN A 283 -5.01 -10.48 -11.40
C ASN A 283 -3.56 -10.22 -11.87
N HIS A 284 -2.63 -10.21 -10.92
CA HIS A 284 -1.21 -9.93 -11.17
C HIS A 284 -0.43 -11.14 -11.69
N GLU A 285 0.32 -10.94 -12.78
CA GLU A 285 1.44 -11.80 -13.20
C GLU A 285 2.63 -10.91 -13.60
N HIS A 286 3.86 -11.43 -13.43
CA HIS A 286 5.06 -10.73 -13.84
C HIS A 286 5.13 -10.55 -15.36
N GLY A 287 5.54 -9.37 -15.82
CA GLY A 287 5.63 -9.04 -17.25
C GLY A 287 5.94 -7.57 -17.50
N LYS A 288 5.35 -7.01 -18.55
CA LYS A 288 5.43 -5.60 -18.93
C LYS A 288 4.06 -4.95 -18.81
N ILE A 289 4.04 -3.63 -18.61
CA ILE A 289 2.78 -2.87 -18.63
C ILE A 289 2.23 -2.92 -20.07
N THR A 290 1.03 -3.48 -20.23
CA THR A 290 0.34 -3.62 -21.52
C THR A 290 -1.03 -2.94 -21.50
N THR A 291 -1.20 -1.94 -20.64
CA THR A 291 -2.39 -1.11 -20.57
C THR A 291 -2.00 0.30 -20.97
N ASP A 292 -2.80 0.92 -21.83
CA ASP A 292 -2.61 2.30 -22.26
C ASP A 292 -3.95 3.03 -22.34
N PHE A 293 -3.90 4.35 -22.50
CA PHE A 293 -5.07 5.19 -22.68
C PHE A 293 -5.13 5.72 -24.11
N ASN A 294 -6.14 5.31 -24.86
CA ASN A 294 -6.39 5.81 -26.20
C ASN A 294 -7.13 7.16 -26.13
N LYS A 295 -6.40 8.25 -26.40
CA LYS A 295 -6.92 9.63 -26.34
C LYS A 295 -7.94 9.94 -27.43
N GLU A 296 -7.81 9.32 -28.61
CA GLU A 296 -8.71 9.56 -29.74
C GLU A 296 -10.08 8.92 -29.51
N LEU A 297 -10.08 7.70 -28.95
CA LEU A 297 -11.30 6.95 -28.62
C LEU A 297 -11.79 7.22 -27.18
N ASN A 298 -11.03 7.98 -26.39
CA ASN A 298 -11.33 8.32 -25.01
C ASN A 298 -11.67 7.09 -24.13
N GLN A 299 -10.81 6.07 -24.21
CA GLN A 299 -10.97 4.78 -23.54
C GLN A 299 -9.62 4.21 -23.06
N GLY A 300 -9.65 3.40 -22.01
CA GLY A 300 -8.53 2.55 -21.64
C GLY A 300 -8.49 1.30 -22.53
N GLU A 301 -7.29 0.87 -22.91
CA GLU A 301 -7.06 -0.31 -23.74
C GLU A 301 -6.09 -1.25 -23.01
N CYS A 302 -6.40 -2.55 -23.01
CA CYS A 302 -5.53 -3.56 -22.43
C CYS A 302 -5.19 -4.62 -23.46
N PHE A 303 -3.89 -4.81 -23.67
CA PHE A 303 -3.32 -5.76 -24.61
C PHE A 303 -2.79 -6.99 -23.86
N ALA A 304 -2.82 -8.13 -24.53
CA ALA A 304 -2.34 -9.40 -24.00
C ALA A 304 -0.84 -9.33 -23.66
N LEU A 305 -0.47 -9.56 -22.39
CA LEU A 305 0.93 -9.56 -21.97
C LEU A 305 1.73 -10.72 -22.57
N ARG A 306 1.05 -11.82 -22.87
CA ARG A 306 1.53 -13.06 -23.50
C ARG A 306 0.36 -13.72 -24.23
N ASP A 307 0.61 -14.86 -24.88
CA ASP A 307 -0.46 -15.70 -25.40
C ASP A 307 -1.35 -16.22 -24.25
N PHE A 308 -2.68 -16.14 -24.43
CA PHE A 308 -3.69 -16.73 -23.56
C PHE A 308 -4.57 -17.70 -24.35
N LYS A 309 -4.73 -18.93 -23.85
CA LYS A 309 -5.64 -19.91 -24.43
C LYS A 309 -7.06 -19.73 -23.89
N ALA A 310 -8.04 -20.27 -24.61
CA ALA A 310 -9.40 -20.37 -24.09
C ALA A 310 -9.40 -21.18 -22.78
N GLY A 311 -10.11 -20.67 -21.77
CA GLY A 311 -10.18 -21.21 -20.42
C GLY A 311 -9.07 -20.71 -19.47
N GLU A 312 -8.03 -20.03 -19.95
CA GLU A 312 -6.98 -19.48 -19.09
C GLU A 312 -7.41 -18.19 -18.39
N GLN A 313 -6.86 -17.96 -17.19
CA GLN A 313 -6.98 -16.68 -16.52
C GLN A 313 -6.15 -15.63 -17.25
N ILE A 314 -6.76 -14.47 -17.47
CA ILE A 314 -6.12 -13.29 -18.02
C ILE A 314 -5.47 -12.54 -16.85
N PHE A 315 -4.16 -12.36 -16.95
CA PHE A 315 -3.37 -11.59 -16.01
C PHE A 315 -2.87 -10.31 -16.64
N ILE A 316 -2.51 -9.34 -15.79
CA ILE A 316 -1.79 -8.12 -16.17
C ILE A 316 -0.60 -7.93 -15.25
N PHE A 317 0.35 -7.09 -15.68
CA PHE A 317 1.44 -6.66 -14.81
C PHE A 317 1.10 -5.34 -14.11
N TYR A 318 0.95 -5.39 -12.79
CA TYR A 318 0.60 -4.20 -11.97
C TYR A 318 1.73 -3.16 -11.86
N GLY A 319 2.92 -3.48 -12.38
CA GLY A 319 4.12 -2.66 -12.29
C GLY A 319 5.21 -3.29 -11.42
N ALA A 320 6.41 -2.72 -11.52
CA ALA A 320 7.62 -3.18 -10.83
C ALA A 320 7.61 -2.81 -9.34
N ARG A 321 6.74 -3.46 -8.57
CA ARG A 321 6.57 -3.24 -7.13
C ARG A 321 7.22 -4.39 -6.35
N PRO A 322 8.01 -4.11 -5.30
CA PRO A 322 8.53 -5.16 -4.43
C PRO A 322 7.39 -5.83 -3.63
N ASN A 323 7.64 -7.03 -3.11
CA ASN A 323 6.64 -7.75 -2.32
C ASN A 323 6.24 -7.02 -1.04
N ALA A 324 7.12 -6.18 -0.47
CA ALA A 324 6.77 -5.29 0.63
C ALA A 324 5.59 -4.37 0.27
N ASP A 325 5.59 -3.79 -0.94
CA ASP A 325 4.54 -2.90 -1.40
C ASP A 325 3.28 -3.66 -1.78
N LEU A 326 3.41 -4.79 -2.50
CA LEU A 326 2.27 -5.66 -2.82
C LEU A 326 1.58 -6.17 -1.55
N PHE A 327 2.35 -6.51 -0.51
CA PHE A 327 1.82 -6.94 0.77
C PHE A 327 1.06 -5.82 1.49
N LEU A 328 1.66 -4.63 1.61
CA LEU A 328 1.07 -3.50 2.31
C LEU A 328 -0.15 -2.93 1.58
N HIS A 329 -0.07 -2.79 0.26
CA HIS A 329 -1.01 -2.03 -0.54
C HIS A 329 -2.00 -2.90 -1.33
N ASN A 330 -1.65 -4.14 -1.66
CA ASN A 330 -2.53 -5.06 -2.39
C ASN A 330 -2.96 -6.30 -1.58
N GLY A 331 -2.33 -6.56 -0.42
CA GLY A 331 -2.70 -7.66 0.47
C GLY A 331 -2.27 -9.04 -0.03
N PHE A 332 -1.25 -9.15 -0.87
CA PHE A 332 -0.71 -10.44 -1.34
C PHE A 332 0.82 -10.40 -1.51
N VAL A 333 1.43 -11.58 -1.65
CA VAL A 333 2.86 -11.74 -1.96
C VAL A 333 2.99 -12.53 -3.26
N TYR A 334 3.88 -12.10 -4.16
CA TYR A 334 4.19 -12.79 -5.40
C TYR A 334 5.57 -13.47 -5.31
N PRO A 335 5.66 -14.80 -5.07
CA PRO A 335 6.93 -15.45 -4.74
C PRO A 335 8.00 -15.43 -5.85
N LYS A 336 7.63 -15.17 -7.11
CA LYS A 336 8.54 -15.11 -8.26
C LYS A 336 8.72 -13.68 -8.76
N ASN A 337 8.69 -12.71 -7.85
CA ASN A 337 8.77 -11.30 -8.20
C ASN A 337 10.20 -10.87 -8.56
N GLN A 338 10.47 -10.65 -9.85
CA GLN A 338 11.80 -10.23 -10.30
C GLN A 338 12.17 -8.79 -9.88
N HIS A 339 11.19 -8.02 -9.39
CA HIS A 339 11.39 -6.67 -8.86
C HIS A 339 11.37 -6.63 -7.33
N ASP A 340 11.50 -7.79 -6.67
CA ASP A 340 11.51 -7.83 -5.22
C ASP A 340 12.75 -7.20 -4.62
N SER A 341 12.58 -6.60 -3.45
CA SER A 341 13.67 -5.98 -2.71
C SER A 341 13.41 -6.02 -1.21
N LEU A 342 14.50 -6.12 -0.45
CA LEU A 342 14.51 -5.98 1.00
C LEU A 342 15.05 -4.61 1.38
N SER A 343 14.29 -3.86 2.18
CA SER A 343 14.74 -2.57 2.72
C SER A 343 15.71 -2.77 3.89
N LEU A 344 16.89 -2.15 3.80
CA LEU A 344 17.90 -2.08 4.84
C LEU A 344 17.92 -0.68 5.46
N THR A 345 17.63 -0.58 6.75
CA THR A 345 17.77 0.67 7.49
C THR A 345 19.23 0.88 7.90
N LEU A 346 19.88 1.88 7.31
CA LEU A 346 21.29 2.21 7.55
C LEU A 346 21.46 3.72 7.78
N GLY A 347 22.47 4.09 8.56
CA GLY A 347 22.78 5.50 8.84
C GLY A 347 24.13 5.67 9.52
N VAL A 348 24.68 6.88 9.44
CA VAL A 348 25.93 7.23 10.13
C VAL A 348 25.60 7.62 11.57
N SER A 349 26.23 6.93 12.52
CA SER A 349 26.01 7.18 13.96
C SER A 349 26.34 8.63 14.33
N SER A 350 25.57 9.23 15.24
CA SER A 350 25.89 10.54 15.82
C SER A 350 27.22 10.55 16.58
N SER A 351 27.68 9.38 17.03
CA SER A 351 28.96 9.20 17.74
C SER A 351 30.16 8.94 16.82
N ASP A 352 29.98 8.86 15.50
CA ASP A 352 31.08 8.62 14.56
C ASP A 352 31.95 9.90 14.44
N PRO A 353 33.26 9.85 14.77
CA PRO A 353 34.15 11.02 14.68
C PRO A 353 34.28 11.60 13.26
N LEU A 354 34.01 10.79 12.23
CA LEU A 354 34.06 11.19 10.82
C LEU A 354 32.68 11.49 10.25
N ARG A 355 31.66 11.62 11.11
CA ARG A 355 30.27 11.81 10.70
C ARG A 355 30.08 12.97 9.74
N GLU A 356 30.61 14.15 10.07
CA GLU A 356 30.39 15.36 9.27
C GLU A 356 30.89 15.15 7.84
N THR A 357 32.12 14.66 7.68
CA THR A 357 32.70 14.40 6.34
C THR A 357 31.94 13.33 5.57
N LYS A 358 31.48 12.26 6.25
CA LYS A 358 30.64 11.23 5.61
C LYS A 358 29.31 11.81 5.12
N ILE A 359 28.65 12.63 5.94
CA ILE A 359 27.38 13.27 5.59
C ILE A 359 27.56 14.30 4.47
N GLU A 360 28.64 15.07 4.46
CA GLU A 360 28.96 16.00 3.37
C GLU A 360 29.13 15.26 2.04
N LEU A 361 29.85 14.14 2.05
CA LEU A 361 30.08 13.34 0.84
C LEU A 361 28.77 12.68 0.36
N LEU A 362 27.95 12.17 1.28
CA LEU A 362 26.59 11.70 0.95
C LEU A 362 25.71 12.84 0.41
N THR A 363 25.84 14.06 0.92
CA THR A 363 25.09 15.24 0.44
C THR A 363 25.43 15.55 -1.01
N LYS A 364 26.71 15.47 -1.41
CA LYS A 364 27.13 15.64 -2.81
C LYS A 364 26.46 14.65 -3.76
N LEU A 365 26.12 13.46 -3.27
CA LEU A 365 25.41 12.41 -4.03
C LEU A 365 23.88 12.47 -3.88
N GLY A 366 23.34 13.43 -3.12
CA GLY A 366 21.91 13.51 -2.82
C GLY A 366 21.42 12.46 -1.82
N LEU A 367 22.33 11.80 -1.09
CA LEU A 367 22.03 10.66 -0.20
C LEU A 367 21.96 11.01 1.29
N ALA A 368 22.17 12.27 1.69
CA ALA A 368 22.27 12.64 3.11
C ALA A 368 21.01 12.38 3.94
N GLY A 369 19.82 12.40 3.31
CA GLY A 369 18.53 12.09 3.95
C GLY A 369 18.10 10.63 3.79
N VAL A 370 18.85 9.82 3.04
CA VAL A 370 18.48 8.44 2.74
C VAL A 370 18.87 7.54 3.91
N THR A 371 17.88 6.86 4.46
CA THR A 371 18.03 5.96 5.62
C THR A 371 17.58 4.53 5.33
N HIS A 372 16.93 4.32 4.19
CA HIS A 372 16.41 3.03 3.74
C HIS A 372 17.02 2.75 2.38
N PHE A 373 17.69 1.62 2.25
CA PHE A 373 18.40 1.21 1.04
C PHE A 373 17.87 -0.14 0.56
N SER A 374 17.73 -0.31 -0.74
CA SER A 374 17.20 -1.55 -1.31
C SER A 374 18.32 -2.56 -1.58
N LEU A 375 18.07 -3.80 -1.14
CA LEU A 375 18.79 -5.00 -1.54
C LEU A 375 17.88 -5.80 -2.47
N TYR A 376 18.25 -5.95 -3.74
CA TYR A 376 17.41 -6.54 -4.77
C TYR A 376 17.57 -8.05 -4.89
N GLN A 377 16.52 -8.72 -5.38
CA GLN A 377 16.61 -10.07 -5.89
C GLN A 377 17.34 -10.08 -7.25
N GLY A 378 18.22 -11.06 -7.48
CA GLY A 378 18.83 -11.30 -8.80
C GLY A 378 20.36 -11.28 -8.79
N GLU A 379 20.95 -11.07 -9.98
CA GLU A 379 22.40 -11.12 -10.20
C GLU A 379 23.15 -9.92 -9.61
N ASN A 380 22.50 -8.76 -9.54
CA ASN A 380 23.06 -7.52 -9.03
C ASN A 380 22.22 -7.01 -7.85
N PRO A 381 22.46 -7.54 -6.62
CA PRO A 381 21.58 -7.27 -5.48
C PRO A 381 21.80 -5.89 -4.83
N ILE A 382 22.89 -5.19 -5.16
CA ILE A 382 23.27 -3.93 -4.49
C ILE A 382 22.86 -2.74 -5.35
N SER A 383 21.97 -1.89 -4.85
CA SER A 383 21.63 -0.60 -5.49
C SER A 383 22.82 0.37 -5.53
N ALA A 384 22.79 1.31 -6.46
CA ALA A 384 23.83 2.33 -6.61
C ALA A 384 23.97 3.20 -5.34
N GLU A 385 22.83 3.53 -4.72
CA GLU A 385 22.74 4.28 -3.46
C GLU A 385 23.30 3.47 -2.29
N LEU A 386 22.97 2.17 -2.20
CA LEU A 386 23.51 1.29 -1.17
C LEU A 386 25.01 1.16 -1.31
N LEU A 387 25.52 0.97 -2.54
CA LEU A 387 26.95 0.85 -2.83
C LEU A 387 27.72 2.09 -2.37
N ALA A 388 27.26 3.28 -2.76
CA ALA A 388 27.88 4.53 -2.33
C ALA A 388 27.85 4.68 -0.80
N PHE A 389 26.71 4.37 -0.17
CA PHE A 389 26.60 4.43 1.28
C PHE A 389 27.60 3.50 1.96
N ILE A 390 27.67 2.21 1.60
CA ILE A 390 28.59 1.26 2.25
C ILE A 390 30.06 1.61 2.01
N ARG A 391 30.41 2.20 0.86
CA ARG A 391 31.76 2.70 0.58
C ARG A 391 32.11 3.85 1.52
N ILE A 392 31.30 4.92 1.52
CA ILE A 392 31.53 6.11 2.34
C ILE A 392 31.50 5.76 3.83
N PHE A 393 30.60 4.88 4.25
CA PHE A 393 30.48 4.44 5.63
C PHE A 393 31.76 3.76 6.14
N ASN A 394 32.49 3.05 5.28
CA ASN A 394 33.69 2.27 5.61
C ASN A 394 35.02 2.93 5.20
N MET A 395 34.99 4.19 4.75
CA MET A 395 36.22 4.95 4.46
C MET A 395 36.93 5.42 5.72
N ASN A 396 38.26 5.47 5.64
CA ASN A 396 39.10 6.13 6.63
C ASN A 396 39.21 7.64 6.36
N LYS A 397 39.93 8.37 7.23
CA LYS A 397 40.08 9.84 7.13
C LYS A 397 40.78 10.29 5.83
N GLU A 398 41.81 9.58 5.38
CA GLU A 398 42.57 9.93 4.18
C GLU A 398 41.72 9.76 2.92
N GLU A 399 40.99 8.64 2.84
CA GLU A 399 40.07 8.33 1.73
C GLU A 399 38.91 9.33 1.68
N LEU A 400 38.31 9.66 2.82
CA LEU A 400 37.28 10.70 2.89
C LEU A 400 37.83 12.06 2.43
N THR A 401 39.05 12.42 2.84
CA THR A 401 39.67 13.68 2.42
C THR A 401 39.92 13.71 0.90
N LYS A 402 40.41 12.61 0.33
CA LYS A 402 40.57 12.43 -1.12
C LYS A 402 39.24 12.66 -1.84
N TRP A 403 38.19 11.94 -1.45
CA TRP A 403 36.88 12.02 -2.12
C TRP A 403 36.16 13.36 -1.88
N SER A 404 36.31 13.96 -0.70
CA SER A 404 35.76 15.29 -0.40
C SER A 404 36.41 16.41 -1.21
N SER A 405 37.67 16.25 -1.62
CA SER A 405 38.36 17.24 -2.48
C SER A 405 37.91 17.22 -3.95
N GLN A 406 37.25 16.14 -4.39
CA GLN A 406 36.71 16.03 -5.74
C GLN A 406 35.37 16.76 -5.87
N GLY A 407 34.97 17.04 -7.11
CA GLY A 407 33.67 17.62 -7.44
C GLY A 407 32.52 16.66 -7.13
N LEU A 408 31.95 16.02 -8.17
CA LEU A 408 30.94 14.98 -8.01
C LEU A 408 31.59 13.59 -7.99
N PRO A 409 31.49 12.83 -6.89
CA PRO A 409 32.18 11.54 -6.76
C PRO A 409 31.37 10.39 -7.38
N GLY A 410 31.13 10.46 -8.69
CA GLY A 410 30.27 9.53 -9.42
C GLY A 410 30.72 8.07 -9.40
N ASP A 411 32.02 7.81 -9.25
CA ASP A 411 32.54 6.44 -9.15
C ASP A 411 32.06 5.70 -7.90
N LEU A 412 31.66 6.42 -6.84
CA LEU A 412 31.18 5.80 -5.60
C LEU A 412 29.87 5.05 -5.78
N VAL A 413 29.05 5.41 -6.77
CA VAL A 413 27.76 4.78 -7.04
C VAL A 413 27.82 3.64 -8.07
N SER A 414 28.95 3.46 -8.78
CA SER A 414 29.09 2.43 -9.82
C SER A 414 30.02 1.29 -9.42
N SER A 415 29.64 0.07 -9.81
CA SER A 415 30.45 -1.14 -9.72
C SER A 415 31.25 -1.44 -10.99
N ASP A 416 31.21 -0.56 -12.00
CA ASP A 416 31.96 -0.74 -13.24
C ASP A 416 33.47 -0.82 -12.99
N PRO A 417 34.24 -1.56 -13.81
CA PRO A 417 35.67 -1.78 -13.57
C PRO A 417 36.48 -0.50 -13.35
N SER A 418 36.22 0.56 -14.12
CA SER A 418 36.92 1.85 -13.96
C SER A 418 36.60 2.53 -12.64
N SER A 419 35.34 2.47 -12.20
CA SER A 419 34.92 3.07 -10.94
C SER A 419 35.44 2.26 -9.75
N ALA A 420 35.43 0.93 -9.84
CA ALA A 420 36.03 0.05 -8.84
C ALA A 420 37.54 0.29 -8.69
N GLU A 421 38.26 0.52 -9.80
CA GLU A 421 39.68 0.88 -9.78
C GLU A 421 39.91 2.25 -9.12
N ALA A 422 39.09 3.26 -9.45
CA ALA A 422 39.18 4.60 -8.86
C ALA A 422 38.93 4.62 -7.34
N VAL A 423 37.98 3.79 -6.88
CA VAL A 423 37.63 3.61 -5.46
C VAL A 423 38.72 2.85 -4.71
N GLY A 424 39.25 1.79 -5.32
CA GLY A 424 40.32 0.97 -4.77
C GLY A 424 39.81 -0.25 -4.00
N ALA A 425 40.51 -1.38 -4.18
CA ALA A 425 40.10 -2.68 -3.67
C ALA A 425 39.94 -2.74 -2.14
N ASP A 426 40.70 -1.94 -1.39
CA ASP A 426 40.63 -1.92 0.08
C ASP A 426 39.32 -1.31 0.61
N VAL A 427 38.83 -0.25 -0.04
CA VAL A 427 37.54 0.37 0.31
C VAL A 427 36.41 -0.60 0.01
N ASP A 428 36.41 -1.18 -1.20
CA ASP A 428 35.41 -2.16 -1.62
C ASP A 428 35.42 -3.41 -0.73
N ARG A 429 36.60 -3.89 -0.33
CA ARG A 429 36.72 -5.02 0.59
C ARG A 429 36.06 -4.73 1.94
N ARG A 430 36.30 -3.55 2.54
CA ARG A 430 35.65 -3.16 3.80
C ARG A 430 34.14 -2.99 3.63
N ALA A 431 33.72 -2.33 2.56
CA ALA A 431 32.31 -2.08 2.24
C ALA A 431 31.50 -3.37 2.06
N TYR A 432 31.98 -4.29 1.22
CA TYR A 432 31.32 -5.58 1.00
C TYR A 432 31.38 -6.50 2.21
N THR A 433 32.48 -6.48 2.98
CA THR A 433 32.56 -7.24 4.24
C THR A 433 31.56 -6.75 5.27
N TYR A 434 31.38 -5.42 5.38
CA TYR A 434 30.36 -4.81 6.23
C TYR A 434 28.96 -5.26 5.81
N LEU A 435 28.63 -5.15 4.53
CA LEU A 435 27.30 -5.54 4.04
C LEU A 435 27.05 -7.04 4.22
N LEU A 436 28.04 -7.90 3.94
CA LEU A 436 27.94 -9.34 4.15
C LEU A 436 27.66 -9.68 5.62
N THR A 437 28.38 -9.02 6.54
CA THR A 437 28.15 -9.19 7.98
C THR A 437 26.74 -8.77 8.36
N ARG A 438 26.25 -7.65 7.81
CA ARG A 438 24.89 -7.16 8.05
C ARG A 438 23.84 -8.15 7.53
N CYS A 439 23.98 -8.65 6.30
CA CYS A 439 23.08 -9.66 5.74
C CYS A 439 23.03 -10.93 6.60
N LYS A 440 24.19 -11.41 7.09
CA LYS A 440 24.28 -12.57 8.00
C LYS A 440 23.53 -12.35 9.32
N LEU A 441 23.67 -11.16 9.91
CA LEU A 441 22.97 -10.79 11.14
C LEU A 441 21.45 -10.74 10.94
N ILE A 442 20.99 -10.15 9.82
CA ILE A 442 19.56 -10.09 9.49
C ILE A 442 19.04 -11.49 9.22
N ALA A 443 19.68 -12.29 8.37
CA ALA A 443 19.24 -13.66 8.08
C ALA A 443 19.14 -14.53 9.35
N ALA A 444 20.03 -14.32 10.33
CA ALA A 444 19.97 -15.04 11.60
C ALA A 444 18.70 -14.73 12.41
N SER A 445 18.12 -13.53 12.31
CA SER A 445 16.89 -13.17 13.05
C SER A 445 15.63 -13.84 12.50
N TYR A 446 15.68 -14.39 11.27
CA TYR A 446 14.57 -15.13 10.65
C TYR A 446 14.53 -16.62 11.03
N LYS A 447 15.49 -17.14 11.80
CA LYS A 447 15.59 -18.59 12.08
C LYS A 447 14.50 -19.14 13.00
N ASP A 448 13.80 -18.29 13.74
CA ASP A 448 12.76 -18.68 14.72
C ASP A 448 11.33 -18.59 14.14
N ILE A 449 11.15 -18.77 12.82
CA ILE A 449 9.80 -18.79 12.23
C ILE A 449 9.07 -20.06 12.69
N VAL A 450 8.18 -19.89 13.67
CA VAL A 450 7.28 -20.95 14.14
C VAL A 450 6.21 -21.19 13.09
N ASP A 451 6.12 -22.43 12.60
CA ASP A 451 5.03 -22.84 11.71
C ASP A 451 3.76 -23.05 12.55
N ASN A 452 2.93 -22.01 12.65
CA ASN A 452 1.61 -22.11 13.25
C ASN A 452 0.68 -22.92 12.34
N ALA A 453 -0.07 -23.86 12.93
CA ALA A 453 -0.98 -24.78 12.23
C ALA A 453 -2.29 -24.12 11.77
N ASP A 454 -2.65 -22.97 12.33
CA ASP A 454 -3.79 -22.16 11.86
C ASP A 454 -3.30 -21.17 10.81
N ASP A 455 -3.71 -21.38 9.55
CA ASP A 455 -3.08 -20.76 8.39
C ASP A 455 -4.11 -19.83 7.71
N SER A 456 -4.48 -18.76 8.42
CA SER A 456 -5.25 -17.65 7.85
C SER A 456 -4.55 -17.11 6.59
N LEU A 457 -5.29 -16.50 5.67
CA LEU A 457 -4.69 -15.88 4.48
C LEU A 457 -3.61 -14.86 4.85
N HIS A 458 -3.80 -14.10 5.93
CA HIS A 458 -2.81 -13.16 6.44
C HIS A 458 -1.52 -13.86 6.86
N ARG A 459 -1.61 -14.95 7.66
CA ARG A 459 -0.43 -15.73 8.07
C ARG A 459 0.30 -16.36 6.91
N LYS A 460 -0.43 -16.88 5.91
CA LYS A 460 0.16 -17.38 4.66
C LYS A 460 0.96 -16.29 3.95
N ASN A 461 0.39 -15.11 3.81
CA ASN A 461 1.09 -13.97 3.19
C ASN A 461 2.31 -13.54 4.01
N VAL A 462 2.23 -13.52 5.35
CA VAL A 462 3.39 -13.21 6.21
C VAL A 462 4.52 -14.23 6.03
N LYS A 463 4.19 -15.52 6.02
CA LYS A 463 5.17 -16.60 5.78
C LYS A 463 5.82 -16.48 4.40
N LEU A 464 5.02 -16.23 3.35
CA LEU A 464 5.52 -16.02 1.99
C LEU A 464 6.42 -14.80 1.88
N LEU A 465 6.04 -13.67 2.48
CA LEU A 465 6.84 -12.44 2.50
C LEU A 465 8.22 -12.72 3.10
N LYS A 466 8.24 -13.30 4.30
CA LYS A 466 9.49 -13.64 5.00
C LYS A 466 10.37 -14.61 4.20
N LYS A 467 9.76 -15.59 3.54
CA LYS A 467 10.49 -16.52 2.66
C LYS A 467 11.17 -15.78 1.51
N CYS A 468 10.49 -14.83 0.87
CA CYS A 468 11.08 -14.02 -0.20
C CYS A 468 12.22 -13.13 0.34
N GLU A 469 12.04 -12.51 1.49
CA GLU A 469 13.08 -11.70 2.15
C GLU A 469 14.35 -12.51 2.47
N VAL A 470 14.19 -13.75 2.98
CA VAL A 470 15.31 -14.67 3.22
C VAL A 470 16.02 -15.04 1.91
N GLN A 471 15.28 -15.32 0.84
CA GLN A 471 15.87 -15.60 -0.48
C GLN A 471 16.71 -14.44 -1.01
N ILE A 472 16.26 -13.20 -0.81
CA ILE A 472 17.02 -12.00 -1.18
C ILE A 472 18.32 -11.92 -0.38
N LEU A 473 18.26 -12.15 0.94
CA LEU A 473 19.44 -12.16 1.81
C LEU A 473 20.44 -13.24 1.39
N GLU A 474 19.98 -14.46 1.12
CA GLU A 474 20.82 -15.56 0.68
C GLU A 474 21.50 -15.27 -0.67
N GLY A 475 20.75 -14.75 -1.63
CA GLY A 475 21.28 -14.32 -2.93
C GLY A 475 22.36 -13.23 -2.78
N ALA A 476 22.09 -12.22 -1.95
CA ALA A 476 23.04 -11.15 -1.67
C ALA A 476 24.31 -11.64 -0.97
N MET A 477 24.18 -12.54 0.02
CA MET A 477 25.34 -13.12 0.71
C MET A 477 26.23 -13.89 -0.27
N LYS A 478 25.64 -14.70 -1.15
CA LYS A 478 26.39 -15.43 -2.19
C LYS A 478 27.13 -14.47 -3.12
N TYR A 479 26.44 -13.45 -3.63
CA TYR A 479 27.04 -12.41 -4.49
C TYR A 479 28.23 -11.72 -3.79
N LEU A 480 28.05 -11.31 -2.53
CA LEU A 480 29.07 -10.62 -1.75
C LEU A 480 30.30 -11.50 -1.49
N GLU A 481 30.09 -12.78 -1.15
CA GLU A 481 31.18 -13.74 -0.95
C GLU A 481 31.97 -14.00 -2.23
N GLU A 482 31.31 -14.14 -3.37
CA GLU A 482 31.96 -14.28 -4.67
C GLU A 482 32.72 -13.00 -5.07
N THR A 483 32.13 -11.83 -4.84
CA THR A 483 32.75 -10.53 -5.13
C THR A 483 34.01 -10.33 -4.28
N LEU A 484 33.95 -10.61 -2.98
CA LEU A 484 35.09 -10.50 -2.06
C LEU A 484 36.25 -11.43 -2.42
N ARG A 485 35.96 -12.62 -2.97
CA ARG A 485 36.99 -13.56 -3.46
C ARG A 485 37.69 -13.07 -4.73
N LYS A 486 37.00 -12.30 -5.57
CA LYS A 486 37.55 -11.75 -6.83
C LYS A 486 38.38 -10.49 -6.61
N LEU A 487 38.20 -9.77 -5.49
CA LEU A 487 38.97 -8.57 -5.20
C LEU A 487 40.48 -8.88 -5.01
N PRO A 488 41.39 -8.07 -5.58
CA PRO A 488 42.84 -8.22 -5.39
C PRO A 488 43.23 -8.28 -3.91
N ALA A 489 44.16 -9.18 -3.56
CA ALA A 489 44.66 -9.27 -2.19
C ALA A 489 45.16 -7.90 -1.70
N ALA A 490 44.91 -7.58 -0.42
CA ALA A 490 45.39 -6.33 0.15
C ALA A 490 46.91 -6.28 -0.04
N GLU A 491 47.42 -5.23 -0.69
CA GLU A 491 48.86 -5.00 -0.73
C GLU A 491 49.31 -4.82 0.72
N VAL A 492 50.09 -5.79 1.22
CA VAL A 492 50.80 -5.63 2.48
C VAL A 492 51.77 -4.48 2.24
N LYS A 493 51.39 -3.27 2.64
CA LYS A 493 52.32 -2.13 2.66
C LYS A 493 53.51 -2.56 3.50
N SER A 494 54.60 -2.88 2.82
CA SER A 494 55.89 -3.12 3.46
C SER A 494 56.35 -1.79 4.05
N THR A 495 56.30 -1.73 5.39
CA THR A 495 56.90 -0.75 6.31
C THR A 495 56.41 0.68 6.27
#